data_AF-A0A087CG88-F1
#
_entry.id   AF-A0A087CG88-F1
#
_cell.length_a   1.000
_cell.length_b   1.000
_cell.length_c   1.000
_cell.angle_alpha   90.00
_cell.angle_beta   90.00
_cell.angle_gamma   90.00
#
_symmetry.space_group_name_H-M   'P 1'
#
loop_
_entity.id
_entity.type
_entity.pdbx_description
1 polymer ?
#
loop_
_entity_poly.entity_id
_entity_poly.type
_entity_poly.pdbx_seq_one_letter_code
_entity_poly.pdbx_strand_id
1 'polypeptide(L)'
;MKQVRKRQWGTVLCRRDRDGNVIAWQARYTNPINPKLKVQRQFKPDFETQARLWLEEEHYLVVQHQKHIVEWVHPTRRDLDSKASGIRFGEFVDRFVKGYQKADGSRLRGNSLRNLRNYISHFLPFFKDMKVCEITKVLVSLVRGHIQEFCSGGRPKGMLFPAKRCANGIIPPTTIQAQFRRARARLGRQDIVFHSLRASHATLMMIKGGTVREVMNGMGHRSVSVAVKHYQRVVPDHQKKVVNLLAFDFVPSSCDPELLRAVVRETEDEIRRLERFVDELCGTLAKIG
;
A
#
# COMPACT_ATOMS: atom_id res chain seq x y z
N MET A 1 -52.37 -12.21 -9.21
CA MET A 1 -51.18 -11.43 -8.78
C MET A 1 -50.09 -11.56 -9.84
N LYS A 2 -49.75 -10.48 -10.57
CA LYS A 2 -48.67 -10.50 -11.57
C LYS A 2 -47.32 -10.61 -10.83
N GLN A 3 -46.54 -11.68 -11.08
CA GLN A 3 -45.16 -11.76 -10.63
C GLN A 3 -44.38 -10.57 -11.21
N VAL A 4 -44.04 -9.61 -10.37
CA VAL A 4 -43.12 -8.53 -10.72
C VAL A 4 -41.75 -9.16 -10.90
N ARG A 5 -41.36 -9.47 -12.14
CA ARG A 5 -39.97 -9.81 -12.48
C ARG A 5 -39.09 -8.67 -11.97
N LYS A 6 -38.37 -8.87 -10.85
CA LYS A 6 -37.36 -7.92 -10.36
C LYS A 6 -36.45 -7.60 -11.54
N ARG A 7 -36.41 -6.33 -11.95
CA ARG A 7 -35.49 -5.87 -12.99
C ARG A 7 -34.07 -6.23 -12.54
N GLN A 8 -33.39 -7.11 -13.28
CA GLN A 8 -32.01 -7.48 -12.98
C GLN A 8 -31.15 -6.22 -13.06
N TRP A 9 -30.33 -5.99 -12.03
CA TRP A 9 -29.42 -4.85 -11.98
C TRP A 9 -28.29 -5.07 -12.98
N GLY A 10 -28.12 -4.14 -13.91
CA GLY A 10 -27.15 -4.26 -15.00
C GLY A 10 -27.54 -5.28 -16.08
N THR A 11 -26.60 -5.61 -16.96
CA THR A 11 -26.79 -6.58 -18.04
C THR A 11 -25.47 -7.24 -18.40
N VAL A 12 -25.48 -8.56 -18.55
CA VAL A 12 -24.36 -9.32 -19.13
C VAL A 12 -24.76 -9.73 -20.56
N LEU A 13 -24.01 -9.25 -21.54
CA LEU A 13 -24.25 -9.48 -22.97
C LEU A 13 -23.23 -10.49 -23.51
N CYS A 14 -23.72 -11.54 -24.15
CA CYS A 14 -22.89 -12.44 -24.95
C CYS A 14 -22.59 -11.78 -26.29
N ARG A 15 -21.31 -11.61 -26.63
CA ARG A 15 -20.90 -11.30 -28.00
C ARG A 15 -20.55 -12.59 -28.72
N ARG A 16 -21.07 -12.75 -29.92
CA ARG A 16 -20.84 -13.90 -30.79
C ARG A 16 -20.28 -13.44 -32.14
N ASP A 17 -19.49 -14.30 -32.77
CA ASP A 17 -19.07 -14.10 -34.15
C ASP A 17 -20.19 -14.45 -35.14
N ARG A 18 -19.96 -14.21 -36.43
CA ARG A 18 -20.84 -14.62 -37.54
C ARG A 18 -21.13 -16.11 -37.54
N ASP A 19 -20.17 -16.93 -37.08
CA ASP A 19 -20.31 -18.39 -36.97
C ASP A 19 -21.02 -18.84 -35.69
N GLY A 20 -21.52 -17.91 -34.86
CA GLY A 20 -22.25 -18.23 -33.63
C GLY A 20 -21.38 -18.57 -32.41
N ASN A 21 -20.06 -18.65 -32.60
CA ASN A 21 -19.10 -18.85 -31.52
C ASN A 21 -19.05 -17.65 -30.57
N VAL A 22 -18.95 -17.90 -29.26
CA VAL A 22 -18.84 -16.83 -28.25
C VAL A 22 -17.45 -16.20 -28.34
N ILE A 23 -17.38 -14.88 -28.53
CA ILE A 23 -16.11 -14.12 -28.65
C ILE A 23 -15.78 -13.34 -27.39
N ALA A 24 -16.78 -12.93 -26.60
CA ALA A 24 -16.59 -12.21 -25.36
C ALA A 24 -17.89 -12.13 -24.56
N TRP A 25 -17.76 -11.88 -23.27
CA TRP A 25 -18.87 -11.45 -22.41
C TRP A 25 -18.68 -9.98 -22.04
N GLN A 26 -19.76 -9.20 -22.06
CA GLN A 26 -19.74 -7.79 -21.71
C GLN A 26 -20.73 -7.52 -20.58
N ALA A 27 -20.23 -7.20 -19.40
CA ALA A 27 -21.07 -6.74 -18.29
C ALA A 27 -21.19 -5.22 -18.33
N ARG A 28 -22.39 -4.68 -18.12
CA ARG A 28 -22.65 -3.24 -18.11
C ARG A 28 -23.70 -2.84 -17.08
N TYR A 29 -23.57 -1.65 -16.51
CA TYR A 29 -24.56 -1.05 -15.61
C TYR A 29 -24.55 0.49 -15.74
N THR A 30 -25.55 1.14 -15.14
CA THR A 30 -25.65 2.60 -15.13
C THR A 30 -24.74 3.17 -14.07
N ASN A 31 -23.94 4.19 -14.40
CA ASN A 31 -23.08 4.84 -13.42
C ASN A 31 -23.94 5.46 -12.30
N PRO A 32 -23.66 5.15 -11.01
CA PRO A 32 -24.49 5.59 -9.88
C PRO A 32 -24.36 7.09 -9.57
N ILE A 33 -23.26 7.73 -9.96
CA ILE A 33 -23.01 9.17 -9.75
C ILE A 33 -23.59 9.98 -10.92
N ASN A 34 -23.36 9.52 -12.15
CA ASN A 34 -23.85 10.18 -13.35
C ASN A 34 -24.69 9.21 -14.21
N PRO A 35 -26.03 9.22 -14.06
CA PRO A 35 -26.92 8.28 -14.75
C PRO A 35 -26.87 8.34 -16.29
N LYS A 36 -26.34 9.42 -16.87
CA LYS A 36 -26.13 9.55 -18.33
C LYS A 36 -25.01 8.66 -18.84
N LEU A 37 -24.10 8.22 -17.96
CA LEU A 37 -22.95 7.38 -18.30
C LEU A 37 -23.23 5.91 -18.00
N LYS A 38 -22.62 5.03 -18.80
CA LYS A 38 -22.63 3.58 -18.59
C LYS A 38 -21.24 3.11 -18.21
N VAL A 39 -21.18 2.21 -17.24
CA VAL A 39 -19.96 1.47 -16.89
C VAL A 39 -20.04 0.12 -17.55
N GLN A 40 -18.95 -0.31 -18.19
CA GLN A 40 -18.90 -1.58 -18.90
C GLN A 40 -17.53 -2.23 -18.77
N ARG A 41 -17.51 -3.57 -18.72
CA ARG A 41 -16.30 -4.39 -18.68
C ARG A 41 -16.45 -5.58 -19.62
N GLN A 42 -15.34 -5.92 -20.29
CA GLN A 42 -15.27 -7.06 -21.20
C GLN A 42 -14.51 -8.22 -20.56
N PHE A 43 -14.95 -9.43 -20.88
CA PHE A 43 -14.42 -10.71 -20.41
C PHE A 43 -14.26 -11.66 -21.59
N LYS A 44 -13.35 -12.61 -21.46
CA LYS A 44 -13.08 -13.65 -22.47
C LYS A 44 -14.27 -14.61 -22.62
N PRO A 45 -14.38 -15.36 -23.73
CA PRO A 45 -15.47 -16.29 -24.01
C PRO A 45 -15.82 -17.26 -22.87
N ASP A 46 -14.79 -17.80 -22.21
CA ASP A 46 -14.96 -18.85 -21.18
C ASP A 46 -15.31 -18.29 -19.79
N PHE A 47 -15.44 -16.96 -19.66
CA PHE A 47 -15.49 -16.25 -18.38
C PHE A 47 -16.89 -15.67 -18.07
N GLU A 48 -17.96 -16.36 -18.47
CA GLU A 48 -19.35 -15.94 -18.25
C GLU A 48 -19.66 -15.75 -16.76
N THR A 49 -19.30 -16.72 -15.92
CA THR A 49 -19.54 -16.67 -14.48
C THR A 49 -18.81 -15.48 -13.84
N GLN A 50 -17.59 -15.19 -14.27
CA GLN A 50 -16.82 -14.04 -13.78
C GLN A 50 -17.45 -12.71 -14.21
N ALA A 51 -18.04 -12.64 -15.41
CA ALA A 51 -18.77 -11.45 -15.84
C ALA A 51 -20.02 -11.19 -14.97
N ARG A 52 -20.70 -12.25 -14.53
CA ARG A 52 -21.83 -12.16 -13.58
C ARG A 52 -21.37 -11.77 -12.17
N LEU A 53 -20.35 -12.44 -11.64
CA LEU A 53 -19.80 -12.15 -10.31
C LEU A 53 -19.30 -10.70 -10.23
N TRP A 54 -18.61 -10.22 -11.26
CA TRP A 54 -18.20 -8.81 -11.31
C TRP A 54 -19.39 -7.85 -11.27
N LEU A 55 -20.50 -8.17 -11.94
CA LEU A 55 -21.70 -7.35 -11.90
C LEU A 55 -22.35 -7.37 -10.50
N GLU A 56 -22.33 -8.51 -9.82
CA GLU A 56 -22.82 -8.62 -8.43
C GLU A 56 -21.94 -7.83 -7.45
N GLU A 57 -20.61 -7.90 -7.59
CA GLU A 57 -19.66 -7.10 -6.80
C GLU A 57 -19.89 -5.60 -7.01
N GLU A 58 -20.07 -5.16 -8.27
CA GLU A 58 -20.35 -3.76 -8.57
C GLU A 58 -21.72 -3.34 -8.02
N HIS A 59 -22.73 -4.21 -8.08
CA HIS A 59 -24.03 -3.94 -7.47
C HIS A 59 -23.89 -3.73 -5.97
N TYR A 60 -23.13 -4.60 -5.30
CA TYR A 60 -22.84 -4.48 -3.89
C TYR A 60 -22.19 -3.13 -3.56
N LEU A 61 -21.15 -2.73 -4.30
CA LEU A 61 -20.49 -1.44 -4.08
C LEU A 61 -21.41 -0.24 -4.31
N VAL A 62 -22.29 -0.30 -5.32
CA VAL A 62 -23.29 0.75 -5.55
C VAL A 62 -24.29 0.81 -4.39
N VAL A 63 -24.73 -0.35 -3.87
CA VAL A 63 -25.62 -0.40 -2.71
C VAL A 63 -24.92 0.17 -1.46
N GLN A 64 -23.65 -0.15 -1.24
CA GLN A 64 -22.86 0.43 -0.12
C GLN A 64 -22.74 1.95 -0.24
N HIS A 65 -22.56 2.47 -1.46
CA HIS A 65 -22.52 3.90 -1.73
C HIS A 65 -23.86 4.60 -1.51
N GLN A 66 -24.95 3.98 -1.95
CA GLN A 66 -26.31 4.49 -1.68
C GLN A 66 -26.63 4.50 -0.19
N LYS A 67 -26.05 3.57 0.58
CA LYS A 67 -26.14 3.53 2.05
C LYS A 67 -25.16 4.50 2.73
N HIS A 68 -24.39 5.26 1.97
CA HIS A 68 -23.36 6.18 2.47
C HIS A 68 -22.28 5.49 3.34
N ILE A 69 -22.04 4.19 3.13
CA ILE A 69 -21.02 3.41 3.85
C ILE A 69 -19.66 3.53 3.15
N VAL A 70 -19.63 3.38 1.81
CA VAL A 70 -18.40 3.47 1.02
C VAL A 70 -18.64 4.36 -0.20
N GLU A 71 -17.78 5.34 -0.45
CA GLU A 71 -17.85 6.12 -1.70
C GLU A 71 -17.58 5.22 -2.91
N TRP A 72 -18.50 5.17 -3.87
CA TRP A 72 -18.30 4.38 -5.08
C TRP A 72 -17.24 5.05 -5.95
N VAL A 73 -16.18 4.30 -6.24
CA VAL A 73 -15.11 4.70 -7.17
C VAL A 73 -15.25 3.90 -8.47
N HIS A 74 -15.18 4.60 -9.61
CA HIS A 74 -15.28 3.99 -10.94
C HIS A 74 -14.29 2.83 -11.11
N PRO A 75 -14.68 1.67 -11.68
CA PRO A 75 -13.82 0.48 -11.79
C PRO A 75 -12.48 0.73 -12.45
N THR A 76 -12.42 1.53 -13.52
CA THR A 76 -11.15 1.92 -14.16
C THR A 76 -10.20 2.60 -13.19
N ARG A 77 -10.70 3.50 -12.34
CA ARG A 77 -9.86 4.20 -11.36
C ARG A 77 -9.40 3.23 -10.28
N ARG A 78 -10.30 2.36 -9.80
CA ARG A 78 -10.00 1.30 -8.83
C ARG A 78 -8.95 0.31 -9.35
N ASP A 79 -9.03 -0.10 -10.61
CA ASP A 79 -8.07 -0.96 -11.27
C ASP A 79 -6.71 -0.26 -11.42
N LEU A 80 -6.69 1.04 -11.72
CA LEU A 80 -5.46 1.84 -11.77
C LEU A 80 -4.81 1.95 -10.38
N ASP A 81 -5.60 2.24 -9.36
CA ASP A 81 -5.14 2.36 -7.97
C ASP A 81 -4.69 1.00 -7.42
N SER A 82 -5.39 -0.09 -7.77
CA SER A 82 -5.01 -1.48 -7.43
C SER A 82 -3.75 -1.93 -8.16
N LYS A 83 -3.59 -1.54 -9.43
CA LYS A 83 -2.33 -1.78 -10.18
C LYS A 83 -1.20 -0.94 -9.62
N ALA A 84 -1.46 0.29 -9.17
CA ALA A 84 -0.46 1.16 -8.55
C ALA A 84 -0.06 0.66 -7.15
N SER A 85 -0.99 0.11 -6.36
CA SER A 85 -0.71 -0.46 -5.04
C SER A 85 -0.10 -1.87 -5.13
N GLY A 86 -0.42 -2.62 -6.18
CA GLY A 86 0.09 -3.96 -6.45
C GLY A 86 1.37 -4.03 -7.27
N ILE A 87 1.87 -2.90 -7.78
CA ILE A 87 3.04 -2.90 -8.66
C ILE A 87 4.25 -3.46 -7.92
N ARG A 88 4.89 -4.45 -8.54
CA ARG A 88 6.16 -4.97 -8.05
C ARG A 88 7.27 -4.00 -8.42
N PHE A 89 8.33 -3.97 -7.63
CA PHE A 89 9.46 -3.07 -7.86
C PHE A 89 10.05 -3.21 -9.26
N GLY A 90 10.14 -4.44 -9.79
CA GLY A 90 10.61 -4.65 -11.16
C GLY A 90 9.74 -3.97 -12.21
N GLU A 91 8.42 -4.09 -12.11
CA GLU A 91 7.47 -3.46 -13.03
C GLU A 91 7.48 -1.93 -12.88
N PHE A 92 7.61 -1.44 -11.65
CA PHE A 92 7.78 -0.01 -11.37
C PHE A 92 9.04 0.54 -12.02
N VAL A 93 10.17 -0.16 -11.85
CA VAL A 93 11.47 0.18 -12.43
C VAL A 93 11.39 0.27 -13.96
N ASP A 94 10.75 -0.69 -14.61
CA ASP A 94 10.60 -0.68 -16.07
C ASP A 94 9.79 0.54 -16.54
N ARG A 95 8.72 0.89 -15.83
CA ARG A 95 7.93 2.10 -16.09
C ARG A 95 8.73 3.36 -15.82
N PHE A 96 9.46 3.41 -14.71
CA PHE A 96 10.31 4.52 -14.31
C PHE A 96 11.38 4.80 -15.37
N VAL A 97 12.10 3.77 -15.83
CA VAL A 97 13.14 3.93 -16.86
C VAL A 97 12.55 4.40 -18.20
N LYS A 98 11.38 3.88 -18.61
CA LYS A 98 10.69 4.31 -19.83
C LYS A 98 10.22 5.77 -19.75
N GLY A 99 9.80 6.21 -18.57
CA GLY A 99 9.27 7.56 -18.32
C GLY A 99 10.29 8.58 -17.82
N TYR A 100 11.54 8.18 -17.55
CA TYR A 100 12.54 9.06 -16.94
C TYR A 100 12.93 10.20 -17.87
N GLN A 101 12.79 11.43 -17.38
CA GLN A 101 13.22 12.64 -18.05
C GLN A 101 14.31 13.33 -17.21
N LYS A 102 15.27 13.96 -17.89
CA LYS A 102 16.25 14.83 -17.22
C LYS A 102 15.55 16.10 -16.68
N ALA A 103 16.27 16.89 -15.89
CA ALA A 103 15.82 18.20 -15.45
C ALA A 103 15.45 19.13 -16.63
N ASP A 104 16.04 18.94 -17.81
CA ASP A 104 15.71 19.69 -19.03
C ASP A 104 14.48 19.15 -19.80
N GLY A 105 13.87 18.04 -19.35
CA GLY A 105 12.73 17.38 -20.02
C GLY A 105 13.12 16.35 -21.10
N SER A 106 14.38 16.32 -21.55
CA SER A 106 14.87 15.34 -22.51
C SER A 106 14.95 13.92 -21.93
N ARG A 107 14.73 12.92 -22.79
CA ARG A 107 14.90 11.50 -22.44
C ARG A 107 16.39 11.16 -22.30
N LEU A 108 16.72 10.31 -21.32
CA LEU A 108 18.05 9.71 -21.23
C LEU A 108 18.37 8.90 -22.50
N ARG A 109 19.54 9.15 -23.11
CA ARG A 109 20.06 8.39 -24.25
C ARG A 109 21.49 7.93 -24.00
N GLY A 110 21.92 6.93 -24.77
CA GLY A 110 23.30 6.45 -24.81
C GLY A 110 23.83 6.00 -23.45
N ASN A 111 25.04 6.46 -23.11
CA ASN A 111 25.78 6.02 -21.92
C ASN A 111 25.03 6.28 -20.60
N SER A 112 24.24 7.36 -20.53
CA SER A 112 23.49 7.70 -19.30
C SER A 112 22.34 6.72 -19.03
N LEU A 113 21.65 6.28 -20.08
CA LEU A 113 20.61 5.25 -19.97
C LEU A 113 21.21 3.89 -19.62
N ARG A 114 22.37 3.55 -20.19
CA ARG A 114 23.12 2.32 -19.87
C ARG A 114 23.55 2.30 -18.42
N ASN A 115 24.11 3.40 -17.92
CA ASN A 115 24.52 3.52 -16.52
C ASN A 115 23.33 3.41 -15.57
N LEU A 116 22.20 4.08 -15.86
CA LEU A 116 20.97 3.94 -15.07
C LEU A 116 20.51 2.48 -14.99
N ARG A 117 20.47 1.78 -16.12
CA ARG A 117 20.12 0.34 -16.16
C ARG A 117 21.10 -0.53 -15.39
N ASN A 118 22.40 -0.23 -15.44
CA ASN A 118 23.41 -0.94 -14.66
C ASN A 118 23.24 -0.71 -13.15
N TYR A 119 22.90 0.50 -12.70
CA TYR A 119 22.58 0.71 -11.29
C TYR A 119 21.36 -0.09 -10.86
N ILE A 120 20.30 -0.01 -11.67
CA ILE A 120 19.04 -0.71 -11.45
C ILE A 120 19.22 -2.23 -11.39
N SER A 121 20.07 -2.80 -12.24
CA SER A 121 20.30 -4.25 -12.28
C SER A 121 20.88 -4.80 -10.98
N HIS A 122 21.58 -4.00 -10.18
CA HIS A 122 22.03 -4.42 -8.85
C HIS A 122 20.89 -4.58 -7.84
N PHE A 123 19.79 -3.84 -8.02
CA PHE A 123 18.63 -3.89 -7.11
C PHE A 123 17.63 -4.98 -7.50
N LEU A 124 17.52 -5.30 -8.79
CA LEU A 124 16.53 -6.26 -9.29
C LEU A 124 16.61 -7.65 -8.64
N PRO A 125 17.77 -8.28 -8.42
CA PRO A 125 17.85 -9.59 -7.76
C PRO A 125 17.20 -9.65 -6.37
N PHE A 126 17.16 -8.51 -5.66
CA PHE A 126 16.67 -8.43 -4.29
C PHE A 126 15.24 -7.91 -4.22
N PHE A 127 14.93 -6.87 -4.99
CA PHE A 127 13.70 -6.11 -4.81
C PHE A 127 12.65 -6.41 -5.87
N LYS A 128 12.99 -7.04 -7.00
CA LYS A 128 12.09 -7.21 -8.16
C LYS A 128 10.68 -7.66 -7.77
N ASP A 129 10.57 -8.61 -6.84
CA ASP A 129 9.30 -9.20 -6.44
C ASP A 129 8.59 -8.49 -5.28
N MET A 130 9.22 -7.50 -4.65
CA MET A 130 8.62 -6.72 -3.57
C MET A 130 7.61 -5.71 -4.10
N LYS A 131 6.52 -5.47 -3.36
CA LYS A 131 5.52 -4.46 -3.74
C LYS A 131 6.01 -3.06 -3.38
N VAL A 132 5.78 -2.09 -4.26
CA VAL A 132 6.23 -0.69 -4.04
C VAL A 132 5.36 0.05 -3.02
N CYS A 133 4.17 -0.47 -2.68
CA CYS A 133 3.26 0.14 -1.71
C CYS A 133 3.84 0.34 -0.31
N GLU A 134 4.93 -0.34 0.04
CA GLU A 134 5.61 -0.19 1.34
C GLU A 134 6.49 1.07 1.41
N ILE A 135 6.85 1.65 0.26
CA ILE A 135 7.63 2.90 0.21
C ILE A 135 6.66 4.08 0.33
N THR A 136 6.48 4.55 1.57
CA THR A 136 5.57 5.68 1.86
C THR A 136 6.22 7.03 1.54
N LYS A 137 5.39 8.07 1.32
CA LYS A 137 5.88 9.45 1.14
C LYS A 137 6.75 9.92 2.31
N VAL A 138 6.40 9.51 3.54
CA VAL A 138 7.19 9.81 4.75
C VAL A 138 8.58 9.21 4.65
N LEU A 139 8.69 7.94 4.23
CA LEU A 139 9.99 7.29 4.03
C LEU A 139 10.80 7.97 2.92
N VAL A 140 10.16 8.38 1.82
CA VAL A 140 10.82 9.14 0.75
C VAL A 140 11.40 10.45 1.27
N SER A 141 10.65 11.19 2.09
CA SER A 141 11.14 12.42 2.71
C SER A 141 12.32 12.18 3.63
N LEU A 142 12.26 11.14 4.48
CA LEU A 142 13.37 10.77 5.38
C LEU A 142 14.62 10.37 4.60
N VAL A 143 14.48 9.54 3.57
CA VAL A 143 15.60 9.11 2.72
C VAL A 143 16.19 10.30 1.97
N ARG A 144 15.36 11.24 1.51
CA ARG A 144 15.84 12.47 0.86
C ARG A 144 16.65 13.33 1.81
N GLY A 145 16.16 13.56 3.03
CA GLY A 145 16.91 14.30 4.07
C GLY A 145 18.24 13.62 4.38
N HIS A 146 18.23 12.30 4.56
CA HIS A 146 19.44 11.51 4.79
C HIS A 146 20.46 11.64 3.65
N ILE A 147 20.01 11.59 2.39
CA ILE A 147 20.88 11.79 1.23
C ILE A 147 21.51 13.19 1.23
N GLN A 148 20.73 14.22 1.57
CA GLN A 148 21.21 15.60 1.60
C GLN A 148 22.24 15.83 2.71
N GLU A 149 22.00 15.26 3.89
CA GLU A 149 22.82 15.49 5.08
C GLU A 149 24.06 14.58 5.14
N PHE A 150 23.91 13.28 4.80
CA PHE A 150 24.94 12.27 5.07
C PHE A 150 25.60 11.69 3.82
N CYS A 151 24.97 11.78 2.64
CA CYS A 151 25.56 11.27 1.40
C CYS A 151 26.26 12.42 0.64
N SER A 152 27.59 12.35 0.53
CA SER A 152 28.45 13.39 -0.04
C SER A 152 28.03 13.82 -1.46
N GLY A 153 27.20 14.86 -1.56
CA GLY A 153 26.88 15.58 -2.80
C GLY A 153 26.12 14.80 -3.88
N GLY A 154 25.31 13.79 -3.52
CA GLY A 154 24.41 13.12 -4.47
C GLY A 154 25.12 12.38 -5.61
N ARG A 155 26.38 11.94 -5.41
CA ARG A 155 27.13 11.19 -6.43
C ARG A 155 26.38 9.89 -6.78
N PRO A 156 26.17 9.55 -8.07
CA PRO A 156 25.39 8.36 -8.47
C PRO A 156 25.93 7.02 -7.95
N LYS A 157 27.21 6.93 -7.61
CA LYS A 157 27.86 5.74 -7.01
C LYS A 157 28.04 5.81 -5.50
N GLY A 158 27.53 6.87 -4.85
CA GLY A 158 27.64 7.04 -3.40
C GLY A 158 26.80 6.02 -2.65
N MET A 159 27.33 5.49 -1.55
CA MET A 159 26.58 4.59 -0.68
C MET A 159 25.48 5.35 0.07
N LEU A 160 24.29 4.76 0.17
CA LEU A 160 23.18 5.34 0.92
C LEU A 160 23.53 5.47 2.41
N PHE A 161 24.25 4.52 2.97
CA PHE A 161 24.78 4.60 4.33
C PHE A 161 26.31 4.56 4.28
N PRO A 162 26.99 5.71 4.14
CA PRO A 162 28.44 5.74 3.97
C PRO A 162 29.17 5.48 5.29
N ALA A 163 30.14 4.57 5.26
CA ALA A 163 31.06 4.37 6.37
C ALA A 163 32.13 5.48 6.40
N LYS A 164 32.22 6.25 7.50
CA LYS A 164 33.20 7.35 7.66
C LYS A 164 34.67 6.91 7.48
N ARG A 165 35.00 5.65 7.74
CA ARG A 165 36.39 5.13 7.80
C ARG A 165 36.67 3.92 6.91
N CYS A 166 35.67 3.38 6.19
CA CYS A 166 35.88 2.20 5.35
C CYS A 166 36.16 2.63 3.90
N ALA A 167 37.28 2.15 3.34
CA ALA A 167 37.71 2.50 1.98
C ALA A 167 36.69 2.11 0.88
N ASN A 168 35.90 1.06 1.10
CA ASN A 168 34.83 0.62 0.20
C ASN A 168 33.48 1.34 0.44
N GLY A 169 33.39 2.20 1.47
CA GLY A 169 32.18 2.92 1.85
C GLY A 169 31.06 2.08 2.45
N ILE A 170 31.19 0.75 2.51
CA ILE A 170 30.17 -0.16 3.04
C ILE A 170 30.35 -0.29 4.55
N ILE A 171 29.27 -0.13 5.32
CA ILE A 171 29.31 -0.30 6.77
C ILE A 171 29.35 -1.81 7.10
N PRO A 172 30.37 -2.30 7.82
CA PRO A 172 30.39 -3.69 8.28
C PRO A 172 29.23 -3.97 9.25
N PRO A 173 28.62 -5.18 9.22
CA PRO A 173 27.53 -5.54 10.14
C PRO A 173 27.91 -5.39 11.62
N THR A 174 29.16 -5.70 11.97
CA THR A 174 29.71 -5.55 13.33
C THR A 174 29.71 -4.11 13.80
N THR A 175 29.94 -3.15 12.90
CA THR A 175 29.87 -1.72 13.19
C THR A 175 28.45 -1.30 13.52
N ILE A 176 27.46 -1.72 12.74
CA ILE A 176 26.03 -1.43 13.02
C ILE A 176 25.64 -2.03 14.37
N GLN A 177 26.02 -3.28 14.65
CA GLN A 177 25.75 -3.92 15.93
C GLN A 177 26.42 -3.20 17.10
N ALA A 178 27.66 -2.72 16.93
CA ALA A 178 28.36 -1.95 17.96
C ALA A 178 27.66 -0.60 18.24
N GLN A 179 27.24 0.11 17.19
CA GLN A 179 26.47 1.35 17.34
C GLN A 179 25.14 1.10 18.03
N PHE A 180 24.43 0.03 17.65
CA PHE A 180 23.17 -0.34 18.30
C PHE A 180 23.38 -0.73 19.78
N ARG A 181 24.46 -1.44 20.12
CA ARG A 181 24.82 -1.74 21.51
C ARG A 181 25.06 -0.48 22.35
N ARG A 182 25.71 0.54 21.77
CA ARG A 182 25.89 1.84 22.45
C ARG A 182 24.56 2.55 22.66
N ALA A 183 23.71 2.61 21.63
CA ALA A 183 22.39 3.23 21.72
C ALA A 183 21.52 2.56 22.78
N ARG A 184 21.44 1.23 22.79
CA ARG A 184 20.61 0.49 23.75
C ARG A 184 21.13 0.61 25.19
N ALA A 185 22.45 0.65 25.39
CA ALA A 185 23.05 0.85 26.71
C ALA A 185 22.71 2.25 27.26
N ARG A 186 22.77 3.28 26.41
CA ARG A 186 22.37 4.65 26.78
C ARG A 186 20.88 4.76 27.16
N LEU A 187 20.03 3.93 26.58
CA LEU A 187 18.60 3.85 26.88
C LEU A 187 18.26 2.89 28.02
N GLY A 188 19.23 2.21 28.63
CA GLY A 188 19.00 1.21 29.68
C GLY A 188 18.29 -0.07 29.19
N ARG A 189 18.24 -0.31 27.87
CA ARG A 189 17.51 -1.42 27.25
C ARG A 189 18.48 -2.48 26.73
N GLN A 190 19.12 -3.22 27.63
CA GLN A 190 20.06 -4.28 27.23
C GLN A 190 19.37 -5.54 26.67
N ASP A 191 18.06 -5.66 26.92
CA ASP A 191 17.18 -6.75 26.48
C ASP A 191 16.94 -6.80 24.97
N ILE A 192 17.11 -5.67 24.27
CA ILE A 192 16.84 -5.58 22.82
C ILE A 192 18.10 -5.85 22.00
N VAL A 193 17.94 -6.60 20.91
CA VAL A 193 18.96 -6.83 19.88
C VAL A 193 18.53 -6.19 18.57
N PHE A 194 19.44 -6.03 17.61
CA PHE A 194 19.12 -5.37 16.34
C PHE A 194 17.97 -6.09 15.59
N HIS A 195 17.90 -7.42 15.68
CA HIS A 195 16.81 -8.21 15.10
C HIS A 195 15.44 -7.93 15.76
N SER A 196 15.40 -7.46 17.01
CA SER A 196 14.15 -7.09 17.70
C SER A 196 13.40 -5.98 16.96
N LEU A 197 14.10 -5.07 16.26
CA LEU A 197 13.46 -4.02 15.45
C LEU A 197 12.53 -4.61 14.38
N ARG A 198 12.96 -5.72 13.76
CA ARG A 198 12.19 -6.42 12.73
C ARG A 198 10.97 -7.12 13.32
N ALA A 199 11.11 -7.75 14.48
CA ALA A 199 9.99 -8.34 15.20
C ALA A 199 8.97 -7.29 15.65
N SER A 200 9.44 -6.13 16.12
CA SER A 200 8.59 -4.99 16.46
C SER A 200 7.82 -4.46 15.25
N HIS A 201 8.47 -4.31 14.09
CA HIS A 201 7.80 -3.88 12.86
C HIS A 201 6.63 -4.80 12.48
N ALA A 202 6.86 -6.12 12.48
CA ALA A 202 5.83 -7.10 12.19
C ALA A 202 4.64 -7.01 13.17
N THR A 203 4.94 -6.90 14.47
CA THR A 203 3.94 -6.80 15.52
C THR A 203 3.13 -5.51 15.41
N LEU A 204 3.81 -4.37 15.22
CA LEU A 204 3.16 -3.06 15.06
C LEU A 204 2.31 -3.00 13.79
N MET A 205 2.75 -3.63 12.70
CA MET A 205 1.96 -3.73 11.48
C MET A 205 0.65 -4.49 11.74
N MET A 206 0.68 -5.60 12.47
CA MET A 206 -0.54 -6.33 12.86
C MET A 206 -1.43 -5.51 13.79
N ILE A 207 -0.86 -4.90 14.83
CA ILE A 207 -1.61 -4.03 15.75
C ILE A 207 -2.35 -2.93 14.98
N LYS A 208 -1.72 -2.36 13.96
CA LYS A 208 -2.28 -1.27 13.16
C LYS A 208 -3.35 -1.70 12.15
N GLY A 209 -3.60 -2.99 11.94
CA GLY A 209 -4.57 -3.43 10.94
C GLY A 209 -4.06 -4.45 9.94
N GLY A 210 -2.74 -4.64 9.87
CA GLY A 210 -2.11 -5.44 8.82
C GLY A 210 -2.39 -6.93 8.97
N THR A 211 -2.74 -7.56 7.86
CA THR A 211 -2.94 -9.01 7.81
C THR A 211 -1.60 -9.74 7.95
N VAL A 212 -1.64 -10.98 8.44
CA VAL A 212 -0.45 -11.86 8.49
C VAL A 212 0.18 -12.00 7.10
N ARG A 213 -0.63 -12.00 6.04
CA ARG A 213 -0.15 -12.11 4.65
C ARG A 213 0.63 -10.87 4.21
N GLU A 214 0.20 -9.68 4.58
CA GLU A 214 0.91 -8.43 4.29
C GLU A 214 2.23 -8.36 5.05
N VAL A 215 2.20 -8.70 6.34
CA VAL A 215 3.39 -8.80 7.20
C VAL A 215 4.42 -9.79 6.63
N MET A 216 3.97 -10.94 6.15
CA MET A 216 4.83 -11.92 5.48
C MET A 216 5.45 -11.40 4.19
N ASN A 217 4.70 -10.64 3.39
CA ASN A 217 5.19 -10.06 2.14
C ASN A 217 6.28 -9.00 2.44
N GLY A 218 6.07 -8.10 3.40
CA GLY A 218 7.06 -7.09 3.80
C GLY A 218 8.29 -7.66 4.50
N MET A 219 8.14 -8.82 5.15
CA MET A 219 9.27 -9.55 5.72
C MET A 219 9.96 -10.49 4.71
N GLY A 220 9.39 -10.79 3.55
CA GLY A 220 9.97 -11.78 2.64
C GLY A 220 10.01 -13.20 3.21
N HIS A 221 9.12 -13.54 4.15
CA HIS A 221 9.00 -14.91 4.66
C HIS A 221 8.31 -15.79 3.60
N ARG A 222 8.98 -16.87 3.17
CA ARG A 222 8.42 -17.84 2.21
C ARG A 222 7.45 -18.84 2.84
N SER A 223 7.54 -19.06 4.16
CA SER A 223 6.72 -20.03 4.90
C SER A 223 5.75 -19.36 5.87
N VAL A 224 4.49 -19.81 5.84
CA VAL A 224 3.41 -19.36 6.73
C VAL A 224 3.65 -19.80 8.18
N SER A 225 4.27 -20.97 8.40
CA SER A 225 4.44 -21.52 9.76
C SER A 225 5.33 -20.65 10.66
N VAL A 226 6.35 -20.02 10.08
CA VAL A 226 7.26 -19.09 10.79
C VAL A 226 6.51 -17.83 11.23
N ALA A 227 5.62 -17.30 10.38
CA ALA A 227 4.83 -16.13 10.73
C ALA A 227 3.76 -16.44 11.78
N VAL A 228 3.08 -17.58 11.64
CA VAL A 228 2.07 -18.05 12.59
C VAL A 228 2.66 -18.21 13.99
N LYS A 229 3.81 -18.89 14.12
CA LYS A 229 4.46 -19.15 15.41
C LYS A 229 4.88 -17.87 16.16
N HIS A 230 5.30 -16.83 15.44
CA HIS A 230 5.85 -15.61 16.03
C HIS A 230 4.83 -14.48 16.21
N TYR A 231 3.72 -14.46 15.45
CA TYR A 231 2.85 -13.29 15.38
C TYR A 231 1.37 -13.55 15.65
N GLN A 232 0.91 -14.80 15.82
CA GLN A 232 -0.49 -15.11 16.16
C GLN A 232 -0.89 -14.82 17.61
N ARG A 233 -0.06 -14.13 18.41
CA ARG A 233 -0.57 -13.54 19.65
C ARG A 233 -1.58 -12.47 19.26
N VAL A 234 -2.85 -12.85 19.22
CA VAL A 234 -3.99 -11.94 19.08
C VAL A 234 -3.79 -10.85 20.12
N VAL A 235 -3.51 -9.63 19.66
CA VAL A 235 -3.47 -8.46 20.54
C VAL A 235 -4.93 -8.07 20.73
N PRO A 236 -5.52 -8.23 21.93
CA PRO A 236 -6.93 -7.94 22.15
C PRO A 236 -7.34 -6.55 21.68
N ASP A 237 -6.42 -5.58 21.75
CA ASP A 237 -6.61 -4.21 21.26
C ASP A 237 -6.82 -4.14 19.74
N HIS A 238 -6.11 -4.96 18.95
CA HIS A 238 -6.29 -5.02 17.51
C HIS A 238 -7.64 -5.67 17.16
N GLN A 239 -7.97 -6.77 17.82
CA GLN A 239 -9.27 -7.42 17.64
C GLN A 239 -10.42 -6.46 17.99
N LYS A 240 -10.32 -5.77 19.12
CA LYS A 240 -11.29 -4.73 19.54
C LYS A 240 -11.39 -3.61 18.50
N LYS A 241 -10.27 -3.12 17.98
CA LYS A 241 -10.26 -2.08 16.94
C LYS A 241 -10.96 -2.54 15.65
N VAL A 242 -10.63 -3.73 15.15
CA VAL A 242 -11.24 -4.26 13.91
C VAL A 242 -12.72 -4.55 14.11
N VAL A 243 -13.10 -5.14 15.25
CA VAL A 243 -14.51 -5.41 15.59
C VAL A 243 -15.29 -4.10 15.74
N ASN A 244 -14.71 -3.06 16.35
CA ASN A 244 -15.36 -1.75 16.43
C ASN A 244 -15.58 -1.13 15.04
N LEU A 245 -14.57 -1.15 14.16
CA LEU A 245 -14.70 -0.69 12.77
C LEU A 245 -15.81 -1.45 12.03
N LEU A 246 -15.83 -2.78 12.18
CA LEU A 246 -16.86 -3.62 11.60
C LEU A 246 -18.24 -3.31 12.19
N ALA A 247 -18.34 -3.06 13.49
CA ALA A 247 -19.60 -2.64 14.11
C ALA A 247 -20.12 -1.33 13.49
N PHE A 248 -19.27 -0.35 13.19
CA PHE A 248 -19.71 0.88 12.50
C PHE A 248 -20.26 0.61 11.09
N ASP A 249 -19.67 -0.32 10.34
CA ASP A 249 -20.11 -0.65 8.98
C ASP A 249 -21.45 -1.40 8.96
N PHE A 250 -21.73 -2.19 10.00
CA PHE A 250 -22.90 -3.08 10.06
C PHE A 250 -24.03 -2.60 10.97
N VAL A 251 -23.81 -1.64 11.87
CA VAL A 251 -24.88 -1.09 12.69
C VAL A 251 -25.69 -0.09 11.85
N PRO A 252 -26.92 -0.42 11.43
CA PRO A 252 -27.77 0.49 10.67
C PRO A 252 -28.09 1.72 11.54
N SER A 253 -28.39 2.85 10.89
CA SER A 253 -28.67 4.23 11.37
C SER A 253 -29.68 4.40 12.53
N SER A 254 -29.56 3.57 13.55
CA SER A 254 -30.33 3.46 14.78
C SER A 254 -29.42 3.50 16.01
N CYS A 255 -28.12 3.70 15.79
CA CYS A 255 -27.16 3.88 16.87
C CYS A 255 -27.41 5.22 17.58
N ASP A 256 -27.34 5.15 18.90
CA ASP A 256 -27.34 6.30 19.80
C ASP A 256 -26.39 7.40 19.28
N PRO A 257 -26.91 8.62 18.98
CA PRO A 257 -26.10 9.75 18.57
C PRO A 257 -24.92 10.04 19.52
N GLU A 258 -25.00 9.67 20.80
CA GLU A 258 -23.91 9.82 21.75
C GLU A 258 -22.72 8.90 21.45
N LEU A 259 -22.96 7.67 21.00
CA LEU A 259 -21.89 6.74 20.65
C LEU A 259 -21.08 7.24 19.45
N LEU A 260 -21.77 7.74 18.41
CA LEU A 260 -21.11 8.34 17.25
C LEU A 260 -20.35 9.60 17.64
N ARG A 261 -20.92 10.46 18.49
CA ARG A 261 -20.23 11.64 19.03
C ARG A 261 -18.99 11.28 19.84
N ALA A 262 -19.03 10.20 20.63
CA ALA A 262 -17.88 9.73 21.39
C ALA A 262 -16.73 9.29 20.47
N VAL A 263 -17.04 8.57 19.39
CA VAL A 263 -16.06 8.12 18.40
C VAL A 263 -15.46 9.28 17.61
N VAL A 264 -16.29 10.26 17.24
CA VAL A 264 -15.81 11.51 16.62
C VAL A 264 -14.83 12.21 17.56
N ARG A 265 -15.16 12.36 18.85
CA ARG A 265 -14.25 12.96 19.85
C ARG A 265 -12.93 12.19 19.97
N GLU A 266 -12.99 10.86 20.07
CA GLU A 266 -11.79 10.03 20.14
C GLU A 266 -10.90 10.19 18.89
N THR A 267 -11.52 10.29 17.72
CA THR A 267 -10.82 10.52 16.45
C THR A 267 -10.20 11.92 16.40
N GLU A 268 -10.94 12.96 16.81
CA GLU A 268 -10.45 14.33 16.92
C GLU A 268 -9.26 14.44 17.89
N ASP A 269 -9.29 13.70 19.00
CA ASP A 269 -8.18 13.66 19.96
C ASP A 269 -6.93 13.03 19.37
N GLU A 270 -7.07 11.96 18.59
CA GLU A 270 -5.93 11.36 17.88
C GLU A 270 -5.40 12.28 16.78
N ILE A 271 -6.27 13.00 16.05
CA ILE A 271 -5.85 14.04 15.09
C ILE A 271 -5.03 15.12 15.81
N ARG A 272 -5.55 15.70 16.90
CA ARG A 272 -4.84 16.71 17.70
C ARG A 272 -3.50 16.21 18.21
N ARG A 273 -3.41 14.92 18.58
CA ARG A 273 -2.16 14.29 19.02
C ARG A 273 -1.14 14.22 17.89
N LEU A 274 -1.57 13.82 16.70
CA LEU A 274 -0.71 13.76 15.52
C LEU A 274 -0.25 15.15 15.09
N GLU A 275 -1.11 16.16 15.14
CA GLU A 275 -0.76 17.57 14.87
C GLU A 275 0.33 18.06 15.82
N ARG A 276 0.16 17.85 17.13
CA ARG A 276 1.22 18.17 18.12
C ARG A 276 2.55 17.48 17.82
N PHE A 277 2.50 16.22 17.40
CA PHE A 277 3.69 15.47 17.04
C PHE A 277 4.36 16.04 15.77
N VAL A 278 3.57 16.50 14.79
CA VAL A 278 4.07 17.20 13.60
C VAL A 278 4.76 18.50 14.01
N ASP A 279 4.14 19.30 14.87
CA ASP A 279 4.71 20.57 15.36
C ASP A 279 6.03 20.33 16.11
N GLU A 280 6.10 19.30 16.94
CA GLU A 280 7.30 18.92 17.68
C GLU A 280 8.43 18.45 16.74
N LEU A 281 8.10 17.68 15.69
CA LEU A 281 9.04 17.29 14.64
C LEU A 281 9.54 18.50 13.84
N CYS A 282 8.65 19.42 13.46
CA CYS A 282 9.03 20.65 12.78
C CYS A 282 9.95 21.51 13.66
N GLY A 283 9.66 21.64 14.95
CA GLY A 283 10.47 22.37 15.91
C GLY A 283 11.85 21.73 16.17
N THR A 284 11.94 20.41 16.16
CA THR A 284 13.23 19.70 16.30
C THR A 284 14.07 19.81 15.03
N LEU A 285 13.47 19.68 13.84
CA LEU A 285 14.17 19.89 12.57
C LEU A 285 14.69 21.33 12.41
N ALA A 286 13.93 22.32 12.87
CA ALA A 286 14.35 23.73 12.84
C ALA A 286 15.51 24.08 13.79
N LYS A 287 15.76 23.25 14.81
CA LYS A 287 16.89 23.43 15.75
C LYS A 287 18.18 22.74 15.29
N ILE A 288 18.10 21.90 14.26
CA ILE A 288 19.21 21.09 13.75
C ILE A 288 19.81 21.69 12.45
N GLY A 289 19.04 22.52 11.73
CA GLY A 289 19.53 23.33 10.60
C GLY A 289 20.15 24.65 11.05
#